data_AF-A0A7J2JMI2-F1
#
_entry.id   AF-A0A7J2JMI2-F1
#
_cell.length_a   1.000
_cell.length_b   1.000
_cell.length_c   1.000
_cell.angle_alpha   90.00
_cell.angle_beta   90.00
_cell.angle_gamma   90.00
#
_symmetry.space_group_name_H-M   'P 1'
#
loop_
_entity.id
_entity.type
_entity.pdbx_description
1 polymer ?
#
loop_
_entity_poly.entity_id
_entity_poly.type
_entity_poly.pdbx_seq_one_letter_code
_entity_poly.pdbx_strand_id
1 'polypeptide(L)' 'VVAMAALNRTETRGAHTRLDYPKRDDENWLKHTMIQRGADGEPQFSYIPVVITKWPPTERKY' A
#
# COMPACT_ATOMS: atom_id res chain seq x y z
N VAL A 1 -5.26 -10.42 -8.84
CA VAL A 1 -5.22 -9.74 -7.52
C VAL A 1 -4.18 -8.63 -7.48
N VAL A 2 -2.91 -8.88 -7.82
CA VAL A 2 -1.82 -7.87 -7.76
C VAL A 2 -2.11 -6.61 -8.59
N ALA A 3 -2.59 -6.73 -9.83
CA ALA A 3 -2.90 -5.56 -10.66
C ALA A 3 -4.02 -4.68 -10.06
N MET A 4 -5.04 -5.28 -9.45
CA MET A 4 -6.11 -4.53 -8.77
C MET A 4 -5.60 -3.86 -7.49
N ALA A 5 -4.72 -4.52 -6.74
CA ALA A 5 -4.05 -3.95 -5.57
C ALA A 5 -3.19 -2.73 -5.96
N ALA A 6 -2.45 -2.85 -7.06
CA ALA A 6 -1.61 -1.80 -7.63
C ALA A 6 -2.43 -0.60 -8.14
N LEU A 7 -3.61 -0.85 -8.73
CA LEU A 7 -4.51 0.21 -9.18
C LEU A 7 -5.07 1.02 -8.01
N ASN A 8 -5.47 0.34 -6.93
CA ASN A 8 -6.00 1.00 -5.73
C ASN A 8 -4.94 1.76 -4.93
N ARG A 9 -3.68 1.30 -4.91
CA ARG A 9 -2.57 1.99 -4.22
C ARG A 9 -2.06 3.17 -5.05
N THR A 10 -2.40 4.39 -4.65
CA THR A 10 -2.00 5.64 -5.33
C THR A 10 -0.75 6.26 -4.71
N GLU A 11 0.32 5.48 -4.58
CA GLU A 11 1.63 5.98 -4.13
C GLU A 11 2.78 5.18 -4.75
N THR A 12 4.00 5.71 -4.63
CA THR A 12 5.22 4.97 -4.95
C THR A 12 5.96 4.60 -3.66
N ARG A 13 6.26 3.31 -3.48
CA ARG A 13 7.05 2.80 -2.37
C ARG A 13 7.76 1.50 -2.72
N GLY A 14 9.10 1.51 -2.65
CA GLY A 14 9.93 0.33 -2.86
C GLY A 14 9.81 -0.21 -4.28
N ALA A 15 9.32 -1.44 -4.43
CA ALA A 15 9.15 -2.09 -5.73
C ALA A 15 7.85 -1.68 -6.47
N HIS A 16 6.92 -1.02 -5.78
CA HIS A 16 5.71 -0.48 -6.42
C HIS A 16 5.94 0.99 -6.78
N THR A 17 6.04 1.26 -8.08
CA THR A 17 6.31 2.59 -8.62
C THR A 17 5.23 2.98 -9.61
N ARG A 18 4.70 4.20 -9.42
CA ARG A 18 3.64 4.80 -10.21
C ARG A 18 4.10 6.14 -10.74
N LEU A 19 4.05 6.33 -12.06
CA LEU A 19 4.47 7.57 -12.71
C LEU A 19 3.51 8.74 -12.41
N ASP A 20 2.24 8.43 -12.17
CA ASP A 20 1.20 9.37 -11.75
C ASP A 20 1.33 9.78 -10.28
N TYR A 21 1.91 8.93 -9.43
CA TYR A 21 2.18 9.20 -8.01
C TYR A 21 3.64 8.89 -7.66
N PRO A 22 4.62 9.74 -8.07
CA PRO A 22 6.04 9.44 -7.95
C PRO A 22 6.56 9.52 -6.51
N LYS A 23 5.82 10.17 -5.61
CA LYS A 23 6.23 10.38 -4.22
C LYS A 23 5.67 9.29 -3.31
N ARG A 24 6.36 9.09 -2.19
CA ARG A 24 5.88 8.27 -1.07
C ARG A 24 4.82 9.06 -0.30
N ASP A 25 3.67 8.44 -0.03
CA ASP A 25 2.59 9.06 0.73
C ASP A 25 2.43 8.31 2.06
N ASP A 26 3.11 8.80 3.08
CA ASP A 26 3.08 8.18 4.40
C ASP A 26 1.78 8.51 5.16
N GLU A 27 1.07 9.59 4.83
CA GLU A 27 -0.16 9.97 5.52
C GLU A 27 -1.31 9.00 5.17
N ASN A 28 -1.48 8.67 3.89
CA ASN A 28 -2.60 7.84 3.45
C ASN A 28 -2.27 6.35 3.33
N TRP A 29 -0.99 6.00 3.14
CA TRP A 29 -0.58 4.65 2.73
C TRP A 29 0.39 3.94 3.70
N LEU A 30 0.55 4.42 4.93
CA LEU A 30 1.12 3.66 6.06
C LEU A 30 0.18 2.53 6.55
N LYS A 31 -0.27 1.69 5.61
CA LYS A 31 -1.16 0.56 5.82
C LYS A 31 -0.82 -0.59 4.89
N HIS A 32 -1.07 -1.80 5.35
CA HIS A 32 -1.02 -3.03 4.57
C HIS A 32 -2.34 -3.19 3.79
N THR A 33 -2.23 -3.42 2.48
CA THR A 33 -3.37 -3.78 1.63
C THR A 33 -3.61 -5.28 1.75
N MET A 34 -4.75 -5.65 2.33
CA MET A 34 -5.19 -7.03 2.47
C MET A 34 -6.29 -7.29 1.44
N ILE A 35 -6.17 -8.38 0.70
CA ILE A 35 -7.20 -8.77 -0.27
C ILE A 35 -7.62 -10.19 0.04
N GLN A 36 -8.90 -10.36 0.30
CA GLN A 36 -9.51 -11.65 0.56
C GLN A 36 -10.51 -11.95 -0.55
N ARG A 37 -10.64 -13.23 -0.90
CA ARG A 37 -11.68 -13.67 -1.84
C ARG A 37 -12.99 -13.79 -1.06
N GLY A 38 -13.96 -12.94 -1.39
CA GLY A 38 -15.30 -12.99 -0.83
C GLY A 38 -16.06 -14.25 -1.26
N ALA A 39 -17.15 -14.56 -0.57
CA ALA A 39 -17.99 -15.72 -0.85
C ALA A 39 -18.52 -15.73 -2.29
N ASP A 40 -18.79 -14.55 -2.85
CA ASP A 40 -19.29 -14.35 -4.21
C ASP A 40 -18.17 -14.40 -5.27
N GLY A 41 -16.93 -14.66 -4.86
CA GLY A 41 -15.76 -14.67 -5.73
C GLY A 41 -15.12 -13.30 -5.96
N GLU A 42 -15.75 -12.21 -5.50
CA GLU A 42 -15.21 -10.85 -5.60
C GLU A 42 -14.07 -10.59 -4.60
N PRO A 43 -13.03 -9.84 -5.00
CA PRO A 43 -11.94 -9.46 -4.11
C PRO A 43 -12.37 -8.36 -3.13
N GLN A 44 -12.39 -8.67 -1.84
CA GLN A 44 -12.62 -7.72 -0.77
C GLN A 44 -11.31 -7.08 -0.32
N PHE A 45 -11.27 -5.75 -0.35
CA PHE A 45 -10.13 -4.97 0.11
C PHE A 45 -10.30 -4.60 1.58
N SER A 46 -9.31 -4.92 2.39
CA SER A 46 -9.18 -4.45 3.77
C SER A 46 -7.82 -3.80 3.97
N TYR A 47 -7.72 -2.92 4.96
CA TYR A 47 -6.49 -2.21 5.27
C TYR A 47 -6.16 -2.39 6.74
N ILE A 48 -4.91 -2.76 7.02
CA ILE A 48 -4.41 -2.90 8.38
C ILE A 48 -3.33 -1.84 8.60
N PRO A 49 -3.42 -1.00 9.65
CA PRO A 49 -2.40 0.01 9.92
C PRO A 49 -1.04 -0.66 10.21
N VAL A 50 0.04 -0.05 9.75
CA VAL A 50 1.39 -0.52 10.08
C VAL A 50 1.69 -0.19 11.54
N VAL A 51 2.17 -1.18 12.30
CA VAL A 51 2.63 -0.96 13.67
C VAL A 51 4.04 -0.35 13.62
N ILE A 52 4.14 0.94 13.94
CA ILE A 52 5.40 1.65 14.09
C ILE A 52 5.86 1.46 15.54
N THR A 53 7.02 0.84 15.72
CA THR A 53 7.58 0.58 17.06
C THR A 53 8.58 1.66 17.45
N LYS A 54 9.87 1.42 17.24
CA LYS A 54 10.95 2.28 17.75
C LYS A 54 11.43 3.32 16.74
N TRP A 55 11.20 3.09 15.45
CA TRP A 55 11.80 3.87 14.37
C TRP A 55 10.72 4.50 13.51
N PRO A 56 10.59 5.85 13.52
CA PRO A 56 9.62 6.52 12.67
C PRO A 56 10.01 6.41 11.19
N PRO A 57 9.04 6.36 10.28
CA PRO A 57 9.31 6.27 8.85
C PRO A 57 10.08 7.50 8.37
N THR A 58 11.36 7.31 8.06
CA THR A 58 12.22 8.34 7.47
C THR A 58 12.39 8.08 5.97
N GLU A 59 12.71 9.13 5.20
CA GLU A 59 13.06 9.00 3.79
C GLU A 59 14.24 8.04 3.62
N ARG A 60 14.13 7.08 2.69
CA ARG A 60 15.23 6.15 2.38
C ARG A 60 16.14 6.80 1.34
N LYS A 61 17.37 7.12 1.73
CA LYS A 61 18.46 7.52 0.83
C LYS A 61 19.46 6.37 0.72
N TYR A 62 19.92 6.09 -0.50
CA TYR A 62 20.94 5.09 -0.81
C TYR A 62 22.29 5.77 -1.02
#